data_AF-A0A2S9GM42-F1
#
_entry.id   AF-A0A2S9GM42-F1
#
_cell.length_a   1.000
_cell.length_b   1.000
_cell.length_c   1.000
_cell.angle_alpha   90.00
_cell.angle_beta   90.00
_cell.angle_gamma   90.00
#
_symmetry.space_group_name_H-M   'P 1'
#
loop_
_entity.id
_entity.type
_entity.pdbx_description
1 polymer ?
#
loop_
_entity_poly.entity_id
_entity_poly.type
_entity_poly.pdbx_seq_one_letter_code
_entity_poly.pdbx_strand_id
1 'polypeptide(L)'
;MDAAFYGNAARALCDQPLDWSFKGVPAPWWGHSPAQIVARAPNLFEAGLTGPICVLRGDALTHNLETMGGWCHERGIELAP
;
A
#
# COMPACT_ATOMS: atom_id res chain seq x y z
N MET A 1 10.74 16.04 8.96
CA MET A 1 10.38 15.10 7.88
C MET A 1 8.88 15.21 7.78
N ASP A 2 8.35 15.71 6.67
CA ASP A 2 6.96 16.19 6.60
C ASP A 2 6.02 15.20 5.88
N ALA A 3 4.72 15.48 5.87
CA ALA A 3 3.72 14.63 5.21
C ALA A 3 4.00 14.43 3.71
N ALA A 4 4.57 15.44 3.04
CA ALA A 4 4.97 15.34 1.64
C ALA A 4 6.10 14.32 1.45
N PHE A 5 7.07 14.26 2.37
CA PHE A 5 8.10 13.22 2.38
C PHE A 5 7.48 11.83 2.47
N TYR A 6 6.59 11.57 3.42
CA TYR A 6 5.97 10.24 3.57
C TYR A 6 5.11 9.86 2.37
N GLY A 7 4.35 10.80 1.80
CA GLY A 7 3.59 10.58 0.57
C GLY A 7 4.49 10.27 -0.64
N ASN A 8 5.64 10.94 -0.75
CA ASN A 8 6.63 10.67 -1.79
C ASN A 8 7.32 9.32 -1.58
N ALA A 9 7.65 8.96 -0.34
CA ALA A 9 8.24 7.66 0.00
C ALA A 9 7.28 6.51 -0.34
N ALA A 10 6.00 6.65 0.01
CA ALA A 10 4.98 5.66 -0.35
C ALA A 10 4.81 5.52 -1.87
N ARG A 11 4.80 6.64 -2.62
CA ARG A 11 4.77 6.61 -4.09
C ARG A 11 6.02 5.94 -4.67
N ALA A 12 7.21 6.22 -4.12
CA ALA A 12 8.44 5.60 -4.57
C ALA A 12 8.43 4.06 -4.39
N LEU A 13 7.80 3.54 -3.33
CA LEU A 13 7.63 2.09 -3.14
C LEU A 13 6.80 1.45 -4.26
N CYS A 14 5.83 2.16 -4.84
CA CYS A 14 5.01 1.62 -5.95
C CYS A 14 5.82 1.34 -7.23
N ASP A 15 6.98 1.99 -7.36
CA ASP A 15 7.87 1.85 -8.52
C ASP A 15 9.03 0.88 -8.26
N GLN A 16 9.21 0.40 -7.02
CA GLN A 16 10.28 -0.55 -6.69
C GLN A 16 9.93 -1.96 -7.21
N PRO A 17 10.78 -2.58 -8.04
CA PRO A 17 10.55 -3.95 -8.49
C PRO A 17 10.54 -4.93 -7.33
N LEU A 18 9.59 -5.87 -7.35
CA LEU A 18 9.56 -6.99 -6.42
C LEU A 18 10.53 -8.08 -6.89
N ASP A 19 11.09 -8.83 -5.96
CA ASP A 19 11.94 -9.98 -6.24
C ASP A 19 11.70 -11.11 -5.22
N TRP A 20 12.52 -12.16 -5.31
CA TRP A 20 12.43 -13.35 -4.46
C TRP A 20 12.68 -13.08 -2.98
N SER A 21 13.25 -11.92 -2.61
CA SER A 21 13.50 -11.56 -1.22
C SER A 21 12.23 -11.13 -0.49
N PHE A 22 11.18 -10.76 -1.23
CA PHE A 22 9.88 -10.39 -0.68
C PHE A 22 9.03 -11.62 -0.41
N LYS A 23 8.51 -11.70 0.82
CA LYS A 23 7.59 -12.76 1.24
C LYS A 23 6.27 -12.67 0.45
N GLY A 24 5.76 -13.83 0.05
CA GLY A 24 4.41 -13.94 -0.53
C GLY A 24 4.31 -13.45 -1.99
N VAL A 25 5.43 -13.10 -2.62
CA VAL A 25 5.48 -12.66 -4.03
C VAL A 25 5.73 -13.88 -4.93
N PRO A 26 4.81 -14.19 -5.88
CA PRO A 26 4.98 -15.30 -6.80
C PRO A 26 6.02 -14.98 -7.88
N ALA A 27 6.70 -16.00 -8.40
CA ALA A 27 7.77 -15.83 -9.39
C ALA A 27 7.39 -15.01 -10.65
N PRO A 28 6.17 -15.11 -11.21
CA PRO A 28 5.75 -14.28 -12.34
C PRO A 28 5.69 -12.76 -12.06
N TRP A 29 5.80 -12.34 -10.79
CA TRP A 29 5.80 -10.93 -10.39
C TRP A 29 7.21 -10.38 -10.15
N TRP A 30 8.24 -11.23 -10.15
CA TRP A 30 9.60 -10.77 -9.99
C TRP A 30 10.04 -9.87 -11.16
N GLY A 31 10.72 -8.78 -10.85
CA GLY A 31 11.11 -7.74 -11.80
C GLY A 31 9.98 -6.77 -12.16
N HIS A 32 8.75 -6.98 -11.67
CA HIS A 32 7.64 -6.04 -11.83
C HIS A 32 7.46 -5.17 -10.59
N SER A 33 7.10 -3.90 -10.80
CA SER A 33 6.73 -3.00 -9.69
C SER A 33 5.28 -3.24 -9.24
N PRO A 34 4.92 -2.88 -7.99
CA PRO A 34 3.54 -2.89 -7.53
C PRO A 34 2.57 -2.17 -8.48
N ALA A 35 2.96 -1.00 -9.02
CA ALA A 35 2.14 -0.26 -9.98
C ALA A 35 1.82 -1.09 -11.25
N GLN A 36 2.82 -1.79 -11.79
CA GLN A 36 2.64 -2.65 -12.97
C GLN A 36 1.76 -3.86 -12.68
N ILE A 37 1.84 -4.43 -11.47
CA ILE A 37 1.03 -5.58 -11.06
C ILE A 37 -0.42 -5.16 -10.84
N VAL A 38 -0.66 -4.06 -10.12
CA VAL A 38 -2.01 -3.54 -9.84
C VAL A 38 -2.73 -3.14 -11.14
N ALA A 39 -2.02 -2.60 -12.13
CA ALA A 39 -2.60 -2.27 -13.44
C ALA A 39 -3.20 -3.49 -14.17
N ARG A 40 -2.76 -4.72 -13.83
CA ARG A 40 -3.32 -5.97 -14.38
C ARG A 40 -4.55 -6.47 -13.62
N ALA A 41 -4.89 -5.84 -12.50
CA ALA A 41 -5.99 -6.20 -11.60
C ALA A 41 -6.04 -7.72 -11.26
N PRO A 42 -4.95 -8.31 -10.74
CA PRO A 42 -4.92 -9.74 -10.46
C PRO A 42 -5.92 -10.13 -9.37
N ASN A 43 -6.55 -11.30 -9.54
CA ASN A 43 -7.34 -11.91 -8.48
C ASN A 43 -6.42 -12.49 -7.41
N LEU A 44 -6.61 -12.10 -6.15
CA LEU A 44 -5.77 -12.52 -5.02
C LEU A 44 -5.65 -14.05 -4.88
N PHE A 45 -6.73 -14.78 -5.10
CA PHE A 45 -6.80 -16.23 -4.88
C PHE A 45 -6.27 -17.03 -6.08
N GLU A 46 -6.18 -16.41 -7.25
CA GLU A 46 -5.72 -17.05 -8.49
C GLU A 46 -4.29 -16.65 -8.86
N ALA A 47 -3.80 -15.54 -8.28
CA ALA A 47 -2.50 -14.97 -8.61
C ALA A 47 -1.28 -15.75 -8.06
N GLY A 48 -1.51 -16.85 -7.35
CA GLY A 48 -0.45 -17.73 -6.86
C GLY A 48 0.37 -17.18 -5.68
N LEU A 49 -0.16 -16.19 -4.94
CA LEU A 49 0.51 -15.68 -3.74
C LEU A 49 0.68 -16.79 -2.70
N THR A 50 1.82 -16.78 -2.01
CA THR A 50 2.15 -17.77 -0.98
C THR A 50 1.91 -17.21 0.42
N GLY A 51 1.11 -17.94 1.20
CA GLY A 51 0.76 -17.56 2.56
C GLY A 51 1.90 -17.72 3.58
N PRO A 52 1.80 -17.06 4.75
CA PRO A 52 0.73 -16.14 5.13
C PRO A 52 0.95 -14.73 4.54
N ILE A 53 -0.14 -14.09 4.13
CA ILE A 53 -0.16 -12.75 3.55
C ILE A 53 -0.97 -11.80 4.42
N CYS A 54 -0.57 -10.52 4.46
CA CYS A 54 -1.33 -9.45 5.08
C CYS A 54 -2.12 -8.71 3.99
N VAL A 55 -3.43 -8.57 4.17
CA VAL A 55 -4.31 -7.91 3.20
C VAL A 55 -4.90 -6.67 3.84
N LEU A 56 -4.68 -5.51 3.23
CA LEU A 56 -5.36 -4.28 3.58
C LEU A 56 -6.62 -4.14 2.73
N ARG A 57 -7.73 -3.86 3.39
CA ARG A 57 -8.99 -3.51 2.75
C ARG A 57 -9.00 -2.02 2.39
N GLY A 58 -9.06 -1.71 1.10
CA GLY A 58 -8.99 -0.33 0.62
C GLY A 58 -10.10 0.56 1.16
N ASP A 59 -11.35 0.06 1.19
CA ASP A 59 -12.51 0.76 1.74
C ASP A 59 -12.34 1.11 3.22
N ALA A 60 -11.88 0.14 4.03
CA ALA A 60 -11.61 0.34 5.44
C ALA A 60 -10.45 1.33 5.68
N LEU A 61 -9.40 1.28 4.86
CA LEU A 61 -8.27 2.20 4.97
C LEU A 61 -8.71 3.64 4.67
N THR A 62 -9.45 3.86 3.58
CA THR A 62 -10.02 5.17 3.24
C THR A 62 -10.92 5.69 4.35
N HIS A 63 -11.85 4.86 4.83
CA HIS A 63 -12.75 5.23 5.92
C HIS A 63 -12.01 5.65 7.19
N ASN A 64 -10.98 4.91 7.59
CA ASN A 64 -10.20 5.21 8.79
C ASN A 64 -9.44 6.53 8.64
N LEU A 65 -8.85 6.79 7.46
CA LEU A 65 -8.15 8.04 7.19
C LEU A 65 -9.09 9.25 7.22
N GLU A 66 -10.26 9.15 6.58
CA GLU A 66 -11.29 10.20 6.60
C GLU A 66 -11.80 10.47 8.01
N THR A 67 -12.07 9.41 8.78
CA THR A 67 -12.56 9.51 10.16
C THR A 67 -11.56 10.23 11.06
N MET A 68 -10.29 9.81 11.01
CA MET A 68 -9.24 10.44 11.82
C MET A 68 -8.95 11.87 11.35
N GLY A 69 -8.97 12.13 10.04
CA GLY A 69 -8.81 13.47 9.47
C GLY A 69 -9.89 14.43 9.96
N GLY A 70 -11.16 14.00 9.93
CA GLY A 70 -12.28 14.78 10.45
C GLY A 70 -12.15 15.06 11.96
N TRP A 71 -11.84 14.03 12.75
CA TRP A 71 -11.68 14.16 14.19
C TRP A 71 -10.56 15.14 14.58
N CYS A 72 -9.44 15.11 13.87
CA CYS A 72 -8.32 16.03 14.05
C CYS A 72 -8.69 17.47 13.68
N HIS A 73 -9.34 17.65 12.53
CA HIS A 73 -9.78 18.97 12.05
C HIS A 73 -10.72 19.65 13.06
N GLU A 74 -11.72 18.92 13.56
CA GLU A 74 -12.68 19.43 14.55
C GLU A 74 -12.02 19.92 15.84
N ARG A 75 -10.85 19.37 16.19
CA ARG A 75 -10.16 19.62 17.47
C ARG A 75 -8.92 20.49 17.32
N GLY A 76 -8.57 20.90 16.10
CA GLY A 76 -7.36 21.67 15.83
C GLY A 76 -6.07 20.90 16.18
N ILE A 77 -6.07 19.58 16.00
CA ILE A 77 -4.91 18.71 16.29
C ILE A 77 -4.23 18.33 14.97
N GLU A 78 -2.90 18.41 14.94
CA GLU A 78 -2.08 17.90 13.83
C GLU A 78 -1.43 16.55 14.21
N LEU A 79 -1.52 15.55 13.33
CA LEU A 79 -0.89 14.24 13.52
C LEU A 79 0.42 14.17 12.74
N ALA A 80 1.53 14.08 13.48
CA ALA A 80 2.90 14.07 12.94
C ALA A 80 3.21 15.25 11.99
N PRO A 81 3.08 16.50 12.46
CA PRO A 81 3.44 17.69 11.68
C PRO A 81 4.94 17.81 11.38
#